data_AF-A0A6L3SUR4-F1
#
_entry.id   AF-A0A6L3SUR4-F1
#
_cell.length_a   1.000
_cell.length_b   1.000
_cell.length_c   1.000
_cell.angle_alpha   90.00
_cell.angle_beta   90.00
_cell.angle_gamma   90.00
#
_symmetry.space_group_name_H-M   'P 1'
#
loop_
_entity.id
_entity.type
_entity.pdbx_description
1 polymer ?
#
loop_
_entity_poly.entity_id
_entity_poly.type
_entity_poly.pdbx_seq_one_letter_code
_entity_poly.pdbx_strand_id
1 'polypeptide(L)'
;MSLKHPLYASQNGDRWSLCRGQDATDIHVLHEANPASGGQMSRISLGAFLAGPAGAPERQELLRLIGALLEQAAQTPPPTPAAPEPGAAAAEPTPGEGLR
;
A
#
# COMPACT_ATOMS: atom_id res chain seq x y z
N MET A 1 -5.02 -12.59 7.84
CA MET A 1 -6.32 -11.90 7.58
C MET A 1 -6.25 -11.31 6.19
N SER A 2 -7.07 -11.78 5.26
CA SER A 2 -7.18 -11.16 3.94
C SER A 2 -7.98 -9.87 4.05
N LEU A 3 -7.53 -8.81 3.38
CA LEU A 3 -8.21 -7.51 3.37
C LEU A 3 -8.92 -7.35 2.03
N LYS A 4 -10.20 -6.99 2.04
CA LYS A 4 -10.99 -6.71 0.84
C LYS A 4 -11.55 -5.30 0.92
N HIS A 5 -11.29 -4.50 -0.11
CA HIS A 5 -11.78 -3.14 -0.24
C HIS A 5 -12.57 -3.00 -1.55
N PRO A 6 -13.85 -2.60 -1.53
CA PRO A 6 -14.61 -2.36 -2.75
C PRO A 6 -14.01 -1.18 -3.51
N LEU A 7 -13.73 -1.36 -4.81
CA LEU A 7 -13.22 -0.30 -5.67
C LEU A 7 -14.35 0.36 -6.43
N TYR A 8 -15.05 -0.40 -7.26
CA TYR A 8 -16.04 0.12 -8.20
C TYR A 8 -17.19 -0.86 -8.36
N ALA A 9 -18.40 -0.33 -8.49
CA ALA A 9 -19.58 -1.09 -8.86
C ALA A 9 -20.19 -0.45 -10.11
N SER A 10 -20.20 -1.20 -11.20
CA SER A 10 -20.82 -0.77 -12.45
C SER A 10 -22.34 -0.82 -12.31
N GLN A 11 -23.03 0.05 -13.07
CA GLN A 11 -24.50 0.04 -13.17
C GLN A 11 -25.03 -1.31 -13.70
N ASN A 12 -24.21 -2.03 -14.47
CA ASN A 12 -24.53 -3.37 -14.97
C ASN A 12 -24.47 -4.46 -13.89
N GLY A 13 -24.06 -4.13 -12.66
CA GLY A 13 -23.96 -5.08 -11.55
C GLY A 13 -22.60 -5.76 -11.40
N ASP A 14 -21.64 -5.46 -12.28
CA ASP A 14 -20.25 -5.88 -12.11
C ASP A 14 -19.61 -5.17 -10.92
N ARG A 15 -18.99 -5.94 -10.03
CA ARG A 15 -18.32 -5.40 -8.85
C ARG A 15 -16.83 -5.71 -8.91
N TRP A 16 -16.05 -4.70 -8.53
CA TRP A 16 -14.61 -4.76 -8.51
C TRP A 16 -14.14 -4.48 -7.08
N SER A 17 -13.28 -5.33 -6.55
CA SER A 17 -12.72 -5.18 -5.21
C SER A 17 -11.20 -5.40 -5.24
N LEU A 18 -10.46 -4.59 -4.49
CA LEU A 18 -9.06 -4.82 -4.23
C LEU A 18 -8.93 -5.78 -3.06
N CYS A 19 -8.21 -6.88 -3.27
CA CYS A 19 -7.99 -7.90 -2.27
C CYS A 19 -6.49 -8.04 -1.99
N ARG A 20 -6.14 -8.08 -0.71
CA ARG A 20 -4.82 -8.45 -0.21
C ARG A 20 -4.91 -9.85 0.38
N GLY A 21 -4.03 -10.73 -0.10
CA GLY A 21 -3.85 -12.07 0.41
C GLY A 21 -3.16 -12.10 1.77
N GLN A 22 -2.54 -13.23 2.07
CA GLN A 22 -1.87 -13.46 3.34
C GLN A 22 -0.57 -12.65 3.43
N ASP A 23 0.12 -12.56 2.29
CA ASP A 23 1.36 -11.80 2.14
C ASP A 23 1.08 -10.32 1.88
N ALA A 24 2.00 -9.45 2.31
CA ALA A 24 1.89 -8.01 2.07
C ALA A 24 1.92 -7.63 0.59
N THR A 25 2.57 -8.46 -0.21
CA THR A 25 2.78 -8.26 -1.64
C THR A 25 1.76 -9.00 -2.49
N ASP A 26 0.92 -9.88 -1.92
CA ASP A 26 -0.13 -10.59 -2.65
C ASP A 26 -1.36 -9.69 -2.82
N ILE A 27 -1.29 -8.74 -3.75
CA ILE A 27 -2.40 -7.84 -4.06
C ILE A 27 -2.99 -8.19 -5.42
N HIS A 28 -4.30 -8.36 -5.46
CA HIS A 28 -5.05 -8.69 -6.67
C HIS A 28 -6.40 -7.98 -6.69
N VAL A 29 -6.98 -7.85 -7.88
CA VAL A 29 -8.34 -7.36 -8.08
C VAL A 29 -9.26 -8.56 -8.25
N LEU A 30 -10.35 -8.56 -7.50
CA LEU A 30 -11.44 -9.50 -7.64
C LEU A 30 -12.54 -8.83 -8.46
N HIS A 31 -12.84 -9.42 -9.61
CA HIS A 31 -14.00 -9.06 -10.42
C HIS A 31 -15.12 -10.04 -10.12
N GLU A 32 -16.28 -9.55 -9.73
CA GLU A 32 -17.52 -10.32 -9.64
C GLU A 32 -18.41 -9.87 -10.79
N ALA A 33 -18.60 -10.75 -11.77
CA ALA A 33 -19.53 -10.50 -12.86
C ALA A 33 -20.96 -10.41 -12.32
N ASN A 34 -21.80 -9.64 -12.99
CA ASN A 34 -23.19 -9.53 -12.60
C ASN A 34 -23.90 -10.92 -12.61
N PRO A 35 -24.98 -11.10 -11.81
CA PRO A 35 -25.68 -12.38 -11.72
C PRO A 35 -26.28 -12.82 -13.06
N ALA A 36 -26.65 -11.89 -13.95
CA ALA A 36 -27.15 -12.20 -15.28
C ALA A 36 -26.07 -12.84 -16.20
N SER A 37 -24.80 -12.55 -15.93
CA SER A 37 -23.63 -13.12 -16.62
C SER A 37 -23.08 -14.37 -15.91
N GLY A 38 -23.83 -14.94 -14.97
CA GLY A 38 -23.46 -16.16 -14.26
C GLY A 38 -22.63 -15.95 -12.99
N GLY A 39 -22.51 -14.70 -12.50
CA GLY A 39 -21.93 -14.41 -11.17
C GLY A 39 -20.48 -14.83 -11.00
N GLN A 40 -19.74 -14.99 -12.11
CA GLN A 40 -18.38 -15.51 -12.09
C GLN A 40 -17.45 -14.57 -11.34
N MET A 41 -16.65 -15.14 -10.44
CA MET A 41 -15.60 -14.42 -9.73
C MET A 41 -14.26 -14.65 -10.42
N SER A 42 -13.59 -13.58 -10.84
CA SER A 42 -12.32 -13.64 -11.54
C SER A 42 -11.19 -13.01 -10.74
N ARG A 43 -10.17 -13.86 -10.53
CA ARG A 43 -8.78 -13.62 -10.09
C ARG A 43 -7.94 -12.74 -11.00
N ILE A 44 -7.84 -11.43 -10.83
CA ILE A 44 -6.98 -10.59 -11.71
C ILE A 44 -5.77 -10.05 -10.96
N SER A 45 -4.56 -10.37 -11.43
CA SER A 45 -3.33 -9.78 -10.90
C SER A 45 -3.29 -8.27 -11.15
N LEU A 46 -2.76 -7.51 -10.20
CA LEU A 46 -2.71 -6.04 -10.29
C LEU A 46 -2.03 -5.54 -11.57
N GLY A 47 -0.92 -6.19 -11.99
CA GLY A 47 -0.23 -5.84 -13.22
C GLY A 47 -1.08 -6.04 -14.48
N ALA A 48 -1.83 -7.14 -14.56
CA ALA A 48 -2.73 -7.41 -15.68
C ALA A 48 -3.91 -6.42 -15.71
N PHE A 49 -4.44 -6.07 -14.53
CA PHE A 49 -5.51 -5.08 -14.39
C PHE A 49 -5.05 -3.68 -14.86
N LEU A 50 -3.84 -3.27 -14.49
CA LEU A 50 -3.28 -1.98 -14.89
C LEU A 50 -2.90 -1.92 -16.37
N ALA A 51 -2.49 -3.04 -16.97
CA ALA A 51 -2.20 -3.18 -18.39
C ALA A 51 -3.46 -3.20 -19.29
N GLY A 52 -4.65 -3.29 -18.67
CA GLY A 52 -5.93 -3.20 -19.36
C GLY A 52 -6.21 -1.81 -19.99
N PRO A 53 -7.40 -1.64 -20.58
CA PRO A 53 -7.76 -0.42 -21.30
C PRO A 53 -7.67 0.83 -20.41
N ALA A 54 -6.93 1.84 -20.88
CA ALA A 54 -6.60 3.03 -20.09
C ALA A 54 -7.82 3.85 -19.63
N GLY A 55 -8.93 3.79 -20.39
CA GLY A 55 -10.17 4.50 -20.13
C GLY A 55 -11.22 3.72 -19.33
N ALA A 56 -10.87 2.55 -18.80
CA ALA A 56 -11.79 1.78 -17.97
C ALA A 56 -12.07 2.47 -16.62
N PRO A 57 -13.34 2.67 -16.24
CA PRO A 57 -13.69 3.37 -14.99
C PRO A 57 -13.15 2.64 -13.75
N GLU A 58 -13.11 1.31 -13.76
CA GLU A 58 -12.53 0.52 -12.67
C GLU A 58 -11.03 0.78 -12.48
N ARG A 59 -10.31 1.02 -13.59
CA ARG A 59 -8.88 1.37 -13.55
C ARG A 59 -8.68 2.78 -13.02
N GLN A 60 -9.52 3.73 -13.44
CA GLN A 60 -9.47 5.11 -12.96
C GLN A 60 -9.72 5.19 -11.44
N GLU A 61 -10.68 4.43 -10.94
CA GLU A 61 -10.99 4.38 -9.51
C GLU A 61 -9.83 3.78 -8.69
N LEU A 62 -9.17 2.73 -9.19
CA LEU A 62 -7.95 2.22 -8.56
C LEU A 62 -6.83 3.27 -8.53
N LEU A 63 -6.60 3.98 -9.63
CA LEU A 63 -5.61 5.05 -9.69
C LEU A 63 -5.95 6.20 -8.72
N ARG A 64 -7.24 6.53 -8.57
CA ARG A 64 -7.69 7.52 -7.59
C ARG A 64 -7.40 7.08 -6.16
N LEU A 65 -7.64 5.79 -5.83
CA LEU A 65 -7.30 5.24 -4.52
C LEU A 65 -5.79 5.30 -4.24
N ILE A 66 -4.96 4.97 -5.24
CA ILE A 66 -3.50 5.10 -5.13
C ILE A 66 -3.11 6.57 -4.92
N GLY A 67 -3.74 7.50 -5.63
CA GLY A 67 -3.53 8.94 -5.44
C GLY A 67 -3.82 9.39 -4.01
N ALA A 68 -4.96 8.98 -3.44
CA ALA A 68 -5.30 9.27 -2.06
C ALA A 68 -4.29 8.67 -1.07
N LEU A 69 -3.79 7.45 -1.33
CA LEU A 69 -2.75 6.83 -0.50
C LEU A 69 -1.44 7.64 -0.55
N LEU A 70 -1.07 8.17 -1.71
CA LEU A 70 0.11 9.03 -1.86
C LEU A 70 -0.04 10.33 -1.06
N GLU A 71 -1.21 10.96 -1.08
CA GLU A 71 -1.46 12.14 -0.26
C GLU A 71 -1.34 11.84 1.24
N GLN A 72 -1.85 10.70 1.70
CA GLN A 72 -1.69 10.26 3.10
C GLN A 72 -0.23 9.97 3.45
N ALA A 73 0.51 9.32 2.54
CA ALA A 73 1.94 9.06 2.72
C ALA A 73 2.75 10.36 2.77
N ALA A 74 2.40 11.38 1.98
CA ALA A 74 3.05 12.69 2.05
C ALA A 74 2.80 13.41 3.39
N GLN A 75 1.66 13.16 4.03
CA GLN A 75 1.33 13.70 5.36
C GLN A 75 2.04 12.95 6.50
N THR A 76 2.54 11.74 6.23
CA THR A 76 3.31 10.96 7.20
C THR A 76 4.78 11.08 6.83
N PRO A 77 5.58 11.92 7.52
CA PRO A 77 7.00 12.02 7.20
C PRO A 77 7.62 10.61 7.29
N PRO A 78 8.50 10.22 6.33
CA PRO A 78 9.18 8.94 6.43
C PRO A 78 9.88 8.86 7.79
N PRO A 79 9.99 7.67 8.41
CA PRO A 79 10.73 7.55 9.66
C PRO A 79 12.13 8.09 9.39
N THR A 80 12.42 9.29 9.91
CA THR A 80 13.77 9.86 9.87
C THR A 80 14.66 8.81 10.50
N PRO A 81 15.64 8.24 9.79
CA PRO A 81 16.64 7.40 10.44
C PRO A 81 17.23 8.27 11.53
N ALA A 82 17.01 7.87 12.78
CA ALA A 82 17.32 8.66 13.96
C ALA A 82 18.66 9.35 13.75
N ALA A 83 18.64 10.70 13.74
CA ALA A 83 19.87 11.46 13.74
C ALA A 83 20.76 10.91 14.86
N PRO A 84 22.06 10.71 14.64
CA PRO A 84 22.94 10.21 15.68
C PRO A 84 22.80 11.16 16.88
N GLU A 85 22.38 10.61 18.02
CA GLU A 85 22.13 11.39 19.23
C GLU A 85 23.37 12.25 19.52
N PRO A 86 23.25 13.60 19.52
CA PRO A 86 24.35 14.46 19.94
C PRO A 86 24.47 14.37 21.46
N GLY A 87 25.07 13.29 21.94
CA GLY A 87 25.08 12.95 23.36
C GLY A 87 26.03 11.83 23.75
N ALA A 88 27.14 11.63 23.02
CA ALA A 88 28.21 10.70 23.43
C ALA A 88 29.59 11.38 23.49
N ALA A 89 29.63 12.71 23.54
CA ALA A 89 30.87 13.48 23.65
C ALA A 89 30.77 14.50 24.80
N ALA A 90 30.60 14.01 26.03
CA ALA A 90 30.91 14.80 27.22
C ALA A 90 31.28 13.90 28.40
N ALA A 91 32.59 13.83 28.63
CA ALA A 91 33.29 13.66 29.90
C ALA A 91 33.08 12.39 30.73
N GLU A 92 34.13 11.57 30.77
CA GLU A 92 34.61 11.07 32.07
C GLU A 92 36.13 11.34 32.17
N PRO A 93 36.61 12.03 33.22
CA PRO A 93 38.04 12.29 33.43
C PRO A 93 38.68 11.05 34.08
N THR A 94 39.72 10.48 33.47
CA THR A 94 40.54 9.47 34.18
C THR A 94 41.53 10.18 35.11
N PRO A 95 41.46 9.96 36.43
CA PRO A 95 42.37 10.55 37.39
C PRO A 95 43.61 9.67 37.56
N GLY A 96 44.79 10.32 37.59
CA GLY A 96 46.00 9.82 38.26
C GLY A 96 46.76 8.70 37.55
N GLU A 97 47.93 9.03 37.02
CA GLU A 97 49.12 8.21 37.26
C GLU A 97 50.31 9.17 37.37
N GLY A 98 50.94 9.15 38.54
CA GLY A 98 51.99 10.09 38.92
C GLY A 98 53.37 9.66 38.43
N LEU A 99 54.30 10.60 38.64
CA LEU A 99 55.71 10.40 38.97
C LEU A 99 56.51 9.57 37.95
N ARG A 100 57.42 10.23 37.19
CA ARG A 100 58.89 10.14 37.33
C ARG A 100 59.57 11.33 36.66
#